data_AF-X1EFC0-F1
#
_entry.id   AF-X1EFC0-F1
#
_cell.length_a   1.000
_cell.length_b   1.000
_cell.length_c   1.000
_cell.angle_alpha   90.00
_cell.angle_beta   90.00
_cell.angle_gamma   90.00
#
_symmetry.space_group_name_H-M   'P 1'
#
loop_
_entity.id
_entity.type
_entity.pdbx_description
1 polymer ?
#
loop_
_entity_poly.entity_id
_entity_poly.type
_entity_poly.pdbx_seq_one_letter_code
_entity_poly.pdbx_strand_id
1 'polypeptide(L)'
;ALLGATKNRVEISSLELAKQLETSQQTASRYLLELDKYGMITRELGIKKQLIQITGKGEDSLQVEYLQYQQIFELTNKIHFSGKIVSGMGEGKYYTKQSGYADQFKKKLDFDTFPGTLNVEIRHIEKNKLRLLKKYNAIQIDEFETDNRTFGGVKCFRATIN
;
A
#
# COMPACT_ATOMS: atom_id res chain seq x y z
N ALA A 1 -5.68 -16.69 6.50
CA ALA A 1 -4.45 -15.88 6.70
C ALA A 1 -3.67 -16.35 7.92
N LEU A 2 -4.26 -16.32 9.12
CA LEU A 2 -3.60 -16.66 10.40
C LEU A 2 -2.96 -18.07 10.43
N LEU A 3 -3.47 -19.02 9.65
CA LEU A 3 -2.89 -20.35 9.48
C LEU A 3 -1.58 -20.36 8.63
N GLY A 4 -1.04 -19.20 8.25
CA GLY A 4 0.20 -19.09 7.47
C GLY A 4 0.05 -19.11 5.94
N ALA A 5 -1.20 -19.12 5.44
CA ALA A 5 -1.51 -19.27 4.01
C ALA A 5 -1.05 -18.09 3.12
N THR A 6 -0.56 -17.00 3.69
CA THR A 6 0.04 -15.88 2.93
C THR A 6 1.47 -16.18 2.46
N LYS A 7 2.22 -16.97 3.23
CA LYS A 7 3.61 -17.32 2.90
C LYS A 7 3.77 -18.75 2.40
N ASN A 8 2.87 -19.64 2.81
CA ASN A 8 2.95 -21.07 2.56
C ASN A 8 1.65 -21.59 1.96
N ARG A 9 1.72 -22.79 1.35
CA ARG A 9 0.52 -23.59 1.04
C ARG A 9 0.08 -24.30 2.32
N VAL A 10 -1.19 -24.18 2.66
CA VAL A 10 -1.77 -24.79 3.87
C VAL A 10 -2.73 -25.88 3.46
N GLU A 11 -2.52 -27.09 4.00
CA GLU A 11 -3.42 -28.22 3.78
C GLU A 11 -4.55 -28.21 4.82
N ILE A 12 -5.80 -28.06 4.37
CA ILE A 12 -6.97 -27.98 5.25
C ILE A 12 -8.22 -28.56 4.58
N SER A 13 -9.08 -29.25 5.31
CA SER A 13 -10.41 -29.66 4.84
C SER A 13 -11.45 -28.56 5.10
N SER A 14 -12.58 -28.57 4.37
CA SER A 14 -13.69 -27.65 4.64
C SER A 14 -14.25 -27.81 6.06
N LEU A 15 -14.19 -29.02 6.63
CA LEU A 15 -14.64 -29.28 8.00
C LEU A 15 -13.70 -28.66 9.05
N GLU A 16 -12.38 -28.78 8.85
CA GLU A 16 -11.39 -28.13 9.74
C GLU A 16 -11.49 -26.61 9.66
N LEU A 17 -11.67 -26.05 8.46
CA LEU A 17 -11.87 -24.61 8.29
C LEU A 17 -13.17 -24.15 8.95
N ALA A 18 -14.25 -24.91 8.81
CA ALA A 18 -15.53 -24.59 9.44
C ALA A 18 -15.44 -24.51 10.97
N LYS A 19 -14.68 -25.42 11.59
CA LYS A 19 -14.40 -25.37 13.04
C LYS A 19 -13.65 -24.10 13.44
N GLN A 20 -12.66 -23.67 12.66
CA GLN A 20 -11.89 -22.44 12.91
C GLN A 20 -12.73 -21.17 12.73
N LEU A 21 -13.71 -21.20 11.83
CA LEU A 21 -14.62 -20.09 11.54
C LEU A 21 -15.93 -20.15 12.35
N GLU A 22 -16.07 -21.11 13.26
CA GLU A 22 -17.28 -21.35 14.05
C GLU A 22 -18.56 -21.38 13.19
N THR A 23 -18.50 -22.07 12.05
CA THR A 23 -19.58 -22.14 11.07
C THR A 23 -19.82 -23.56 10.56
N SER A 24 -20.78 -23.76 9.66
CA SER A 24 -21.05 -25.06 9.05
C SER A 24 -20.03 -25.40 7.95
N GLN A 25 -19.81 -26.70 7.71
CA GLN A 25 -18.94 -27.18 6.63
C GLN A 25 -19.36 -26.63 5.26
N GLN A 26 -20.67 -26.55 5.01
CA GLN A 26 -21.24 -26.06 3.75
C GLN A 26 -20.91 -24.57 3.56
N THR A 27 -21.05 -23.77 4.62
CA THR A 27 -20.71 -22.34 4.59
C THR A 27 -19.22 -22.12 4.36
N ALA A 28 -18.35 -22.84 5.07
CA ALA A 28 -16.90 -22.74 4.86
C ALA A 28 -16.50 -23.17 3.43
N SER A 29 -17.11 -24.22 2.90
CA SER A 29 -16.89 -24.66 1.51
C SER A 29 -17.31 -23.58 0.51
N ARG A 30 -18.46 -22.92 0.73
CA ARG A 30 -18.93 -21.80 -0.10
C ARG A 30 -17.96 -20.63 -0.07
N TYR A 31 -17.47 -20.23 1.10
CA TYR A 31 -16.47 -19.15 1.21
C TYR A 31 -15.20 -19.46 0.43
N LEU A 32 -14.71 -20.71 0.49
CA LEU A 32 -13.55 -21.11 -0.30
C LEU A 32 -13.80 -21.05 -1.81
N LEU A 33 -14.99 -21.45 -2.26
CA LEU A 33 -15.38 -21.32 -3.67
C LEU A 33 -15.48 -19.86 -4.11
N GLU A 34 -16.03 -18.99 -3.27
CA GLU A 34 -16.14 -17.56 -3.57
C GLU A 34 -14.76 -16.89 -3.61
N LEU A 35 -13.91 -17.14 -2.62
CA LEU A 35 -12.55 -16.58 -2.58
C LEU A 35 -11.72 -17.02 -3.79
N ASP A 36 -11.83 -18.28 -4.20
CA ASP A 36 -11.16 -18.82 -5.39
C ASP A 36 -11.72 -18.20 -6.68
N LYS A 37 -13.05 -18.10 -6.80
CA LYS A 37 -13.73 -17.40 -7.91
C LYS A 37 -13.29 -15.95 -8.04
N TYR A 38 -13.07 -15.25 -6.94
CA TYR A 38 -12.56 -13.88 -6.95
C TYR A 38 -11.04 -13.78 -7.08
N GLY A 39 -10.33 -14.91 -7.18
CA GLY A 39 -8.87 -14.97 -7.32
C GLY A 39 -8.11 -14.52 -6.07
N MET A 40 -8.74 -14.56 -4.90
CA MET A 40 -8.13 -14.19 -3.61
C MET A 40 -7.30 -15.34 -3.02
N ILE A 41 -7.59 -16.57 -3.41
CA ILE A 41 -6.83 -17.77 -3.08
C ILE A 41 -6.60 -18.60 -4.33
N THR A 42 -5.66 -19.54 -4.23
CA THR A 42 -5.51 -20.68 -5.13
C THR A 42 -5.80 -21.95 -4.35
N ARG A 43 -6.36 -22.95 -5.04
CA ARG A 43 -6.79 -24.21 -4.45
C ARG A 43 -6.33 -25.38 -5.30
N GLU A 44 -5.72 -26.37 -4.66
CA GLU A 44 -5.45 -27.68 -5.26
C GLU A 44 -6.24 -28.73 -4.47
N LEU A 45 -7.13 -29.45 -5.16
CA LEU A 45 -7.97 -30.46 -4.54
C LEU A 45 -7.19 -31.76 -4.38
N GLY A 46 -7.09 -32.26 -3.14
CA GLY A 46 -6.62 -33.60 -2.83
C GLY A 46 -7.77 -34.54 -2.45
N ILE A 47 -7.42 -35.78 -2.11
CA ILE A 47 -8.41 -36.85 -1.83
C ILE A 47 -9.20 -36.58 -0.54
N LYS A 48 -8.56 -36.01 0.49
CA LYS A 48 -9.18 -35.74 1.81
C LYS A 48 -9.14 -34.27 2.21
N LYS A 49 -8.14 -33.53 1.75
CA LYS A 49 -7.90 -32.13 2.05
C LYS A 49 -7.56 -31.37 0.78
N GLN A 50 -7.57 -30.05 0.88
CA GLN A 50 -7.20 -29.14 -0.18
C GLN A 50 -5.99 -28.32 0.28
N LEU A 51 -5.10 -28.04 -0.65
CA LEU A 51 -4.00 -27.10 -0.46
C LEU A 51 -4.48 -25.72 -0.85
N ILE A 52 -4.35 -24.77 0.07
CA ILE A 52 -4.80 -23.39 -0.09
C ILE A 52 -3.62 -22.44 0.07
N GLN A 53 -3.49 -21.49 -0.84
CA GLN A 53 -2.56 -20.37 -0.72
C GLN A 53 -3.26 -19.06 -1.06
N ILE A 54 -3.03 -18.03 -0.26
CA ILE A 54 -3.54 -16.68 -0.52
C ILE A 54 -2.72 -16.09 -1.67
N THR A 55 -3.41 -15.53 -2.65
CA THR A 55 -2.75 -14.85 -3.79
C THR A 55 -2.29 -13.46 -3.39
N GLY A 56 -1.46 -12.81 -4.21
CA GLY A 56 -1.13 -11.40 -4.01
C GLY A 56 -2.38 -10.50 -3.96
N LYS A 57 -3.45 -10.84 -4.70
CA LYS A 57 -4.73 -10.10 -4.63
C LYS A 57 -5.42 -10.27 -3.27
N GLY A 58 -5.42 -11.50 -2.73
CA GLY A 58 -5.97 -11.74 -1.39
C GLY A 58 -5.14 -11.09 -0.29
N GLU A 59 -3.81 -11.11 -0.41
CA GLU A 59 -2.91 -10.42 0.52
C GLU A 59 -3.10 -8.90 0.51
N ASP A 60 -3.24 -8.30 -0.69
CA ASP A 60 -3.59 -6.89 -0.83
C ASP A 60 -4.89 -6.53 -0.12
N SER A 61 -5.91 -7.40 -0.20
CA SER A 61 -7.19 -7.19 0.49
C SER A 61 -7.02 -7.19 2.02
N LEU A 62 -6.26 -8.16 2.54
CA LEU A 62 -5.96 -8.26 3.98
C LEU A 62 -5.14 -7.05 4.46
N GLN A 63 -4.21 -6.57 3.64
CA GLN A 63 -3.39 -5.41 3.98
C GLN A 63 -4.24 -4.14 4.06
N VAL A 64 -5.22 -3.97 3.16
CA VAL A 64 -6.18 -2.86 3.23
C VAL A 64 -6.99 -2.92 4.53
N GLU A 65 -7.49 -4.10 4.90
CA GLU A 65 -8.28 -4.29 6.12
C GLU A 65 -7.46 -4.04 7.39
N TYR A 66 -6.24 -4.57 7.47
CA TYR A 66 -5.29 -4.29 8.56
C TYR A 66 -5.12 -2.78 8.80
N LEU A 67 -4.93 -2.02 7.72
CA LEU A 67 -4.71 -0.59 7.83
C LEU A 67 -5.98 0.18 8.21
N GLN A 68 -7.17 -0.29 7.82
CA GLN A 68 -8.43 0.27 8.31
C GLN A 68 -8.56 0.07 9.82
N TYR A 69 -8.17 -1.10 10.34
CA TYR A 69 -8.13 -1.33 11.78
C TYR A 69 -7.11 -0.44 12.48
N GLN A 70 -5.91 -0.24 11.91
CA GLN A 70 -4.95 0.73 12.46
C GLN A 70 -5.56 2.13 12.56
N GLN A 71 -6.28 2.59 11.53
CA GLN A 71 -6.95 3.89 11.57
C GLN A 71 -8.01 3.98 12.68
N ILE A 72 -8.79 2.92 12.90
CA ILE A 72 -9.84 2.88 13.93
C ILE A 72 -9.22 2.88 15.33
N PHE A 73 -8.22 2.03 15.58
CA PHE A 73 -7.74 1.77 16.93
C PHE A 73 -6.57 2.66 17.36
N GLU A 74 -5.73 3.10 16.43
CA GLU A 74 -4.59 3.96 16.76
C GLU A 74 -4.97 5.45 16.79
N LEU A 75 -6.17 5.83 16.30
CA LEU A 75 -6.64 7.23 16.20
C LEU A 75 -5.64 8.18 15.52
N THR A 76 -4.67 7.65 14.76
CA THR A 76 -3.69 8.46 14.04
C THR A 76 -4.05 8.51 12.57
N ASN A 77 -4.06 9.72 12.02
CA ASN A 77 -4.11 9.98 10.59
C ASN A 77 -2.69 9.97 9.99
N LYS A 78 -1.77 9.15 10.54
CA LYS A 78 -0.37 9.08 10.08
C LYS A 78 -0.09 7.71 9.51
N ILE A 79 0.55 7.69 8.33
CA ILE A 79 1.06 6.47 7.73
C ILE A 79 2.57 6.43 7.96
N HIS A 80 3.05 5.36 8.58
CA HIS A 80 4.47 5.12 8.76
C HIS A 80 5.02 4.30 7.59
N PHE A 81 6.10 4.79 6.98
CA PHE A 81 6.87 4.09 5.97
C PHE A 81 8.28 3.81 6.48
N SER A 82 8.78 2.61 6.23
CA SER A 82 10.18 2.25 6.43
C SER A 82 10.86 2.02 5.08
N GLY A 83 12.11 2.48 4.95
CA GLY A 83 12.85 2.38 3.71
C GLY A 83 14.36 2.55 3.88
N LYS A 84 15.08 2.51 2.76
CA LYS A 84 16.52 2.76 2.70
C LYS A 84 16.77 4.06 1.95
N ILE A 85 17.68 4.89 2.45
CA ILE A 85 18.15 6.08 1.72
C ILE A 85 18.94 5.60 0.50
N VAL A 86 18.63 6.15 -0.66
CA VAL A 86 19.30 5.83 -1.93
C VAL A 86 19.76 7.10 -2.63
N SER A 87 20.88 7.01 -3.34
CA SER A 87 21.35 8.09 -4.21
C SER A 87 20.62 8.05 -5.55
N GLY A 88 20.43 9.22 -6.17
CA GLY A 88 19.93 9.36 -7.54
C GLY A 88 20.89 10.15 -8.41
N MET A 89 20.48 10.50 -9.63
CA MET A 89 21.29 11.28 -10.58
C MET A 89 21.39 12.78 -10.25
N GLY A 90 20.83 13.22 -9.13
CA GLY A 90 20.85 14.63 -8.70
C GLY A 90 19.81 15.53 -9.36
N GLU A 91 18.92 14.98 -10.19
CA GLU A 91 17.89 15.74 -10.92
C GLU A 91 16.89 16.47 -10.00
N GLY A 92 16.68 15.97 -8.77
CA GLY A 92 15.79 16.63 -7.81
C GLY A 92 16.17 18.10 -7.57
N LYS A 93 17.46 18.43 -7.60
CA LYS A 93 17.96 19.82 -7.48
C LYS A 93 17.56 20.70 -8.66
N TYR A 94 17.46 20.14 -9.87
CA TYR A 94 17.00 20.87 -11.04
C TYR A 94 15.52 21.21 -10.92
N TYR A 95 14.69 20.26 -10.49
CA TYR A 95 13.24 20.47 -10.33
C TYR A 95 12.90 21.41 -9.18
N THR A 96 13.48 21.23 -7.99
CA THR A 96 13.13 22.06 -6.82
C THR A 96 13.56 23.53 -6.95
N LYS A 97 14.44 23.84 -7.90
CA LYS A 97 14.85 25.22 -8.21
C LYS A 97 13.97 25.93 -9.24
N GLN A 98 13.06 25.23 -9.92
CA GLN A 98 12.16 25.89 -10.87
C GLN A 98 11.20 26.79 -10.10
N SER A 99 11.09 28.07 -10.50
CA SER A 99 10.24 29.06 -9.82
C SER A 99 8.79 28.57 -9.69
N GLY A 100 8.24 27.97 -10.74
CA GLY A 100 6.88 27.42 -10.72
C GLY A 100 6.63 26.37 -9.62
N TYR A 101 7.65 25.62 -9.21
CA TYR A 101 7.57 24.74 -8.04
C TYR A 101 7.90 25.48 -6.74
N ALA A 102 9.02 26.20 -6.69
CA ALA A 102 9.52 26.87 -5.48
C ALA A 102 8.48 27.85 -4.89
N ASP A 103 7.81 28.64 -5.74
CA ASP A 103 6.80 29.60 -5.32
C ASP A 103 5.55 28.90 -4.75
N GLN A 104 5.13 27.81 -5.39
CA GLN A 104 4.01 27.01 -4.91
C GLN A 104 4.34 26.26 -3.61
N PHE A 105 5.56 25.76 -3.46
CA PHE A 105 5.99 25.13 -2.22
C PHE A 105 6.02 26.12 -1.07
N LYS A 106 6.57 27.33 -1.28
CA LYS A 106 6.53 28.38 -0.27
C LYS A 106 5.09 28.75 0.13
N LYS A 107 4.22 28.96 -0.87
CA LYS A 107 2.82 29.35 -0.66
C LYS A 107 1.94 28.27 -0.02
N LYS A 108 2.10 27.00 -0.45
CA LYS A 108 1.19 25.90 -0.08
C LYS A 108 1.76 25.00 1.01
N LEU A 109 3.08 24.92 1.16
CA LEU A 109 3.75 24.07 2.14
C LEU A 109 4.43 24.86 3.27
N ASP A 110 4.49 26.19 3.19
CA ASP A 110 5.02 27.05 4.26
C ASP A 110 6.50 26.75 4.60
N PHE A 111 7.32 26.43 3.60
CA PHE A 111 8.78 26.35 3.74
C PHE A 111 9.51 26.65 2.43
N ASP A 112 10.75 27.14 2.55
CA ASP A 112 11.66 27.30 1.42
C ASP A 112 12.34 25.95 1.11
N THR A 113 12.22 25.49 -0.13
CA THR A 113 12.76 24.18 -0.51
C THR A 113 14.27 24.15 -0.51
N PHE A 114 14.84 23.14 0.15
CA PHE A 114 16.23 22.78 -0.06
C PHE A 114 16.45 22.35 -1.52
N PRO A 115 17.57 22.75 -2.17
CA PRO A 115 17.85 22.42 -3.57
C PRO A 115 18.27 20.95 -3.73
N GLY A 116 17.31 20.03 -3.59
CA GLY A 116 17.48 18.59 -3.78
C GLY A 116 16.28 17.79 -3.26
N THR A 117 16.38 16.47 -3.33
CA THR A 117 15.40 15.53 -2.77
C THR A 117 16.12 14.45 -1.97
N LEU A 118 15.48 13.99 -0.88
CA LEU A 118 15.91 12.79 -0.17
C LEU A 118 15.14 11.59 -0.76
N ASN A 119 15.84 10.70 -1.45
CA ASN A 119 15.20 9.54 -2.07
C ASN A 119 15.19 8.38 -1.07
N VAL A 120 14.01 7.84 -0.82
CA VAL A 120 13.80 6.70 0.08
C VAL A 120 13.18 5.55 -0.70
N GLU A 121 13.90 4.45 -0.78
CA GLU A 121 13.36 3.19 -1.31
C GLU A 121 12.51 2.52 -0.24
N ILE A 122 11.19 2.56 -0.42
CA ILE A 122 10.21 1.98 0.51
C ILE A 122 10.31 0.45 0.49
N ARG A 123 10.40 -0.16 1.67
CA ARG A 123 10.43 -1.63 1.82
C ARG A 123 9.22 -2.26 1.14
N HIS A 124 9.42 -3.43 0.52
CA HIS A 124 8.36 -4.10 -0.25
C HIS A 124 7.06 -4.28 0.56
N ILE A 125 7.18 -4.72 1.82
CA ILE A 125 6.05 -4.92 2.74
C ILE A 125 5.25 -3.63 3.01
N GLU A 126 5.88 -2.47 2.88
CA GLU A 126 5.29 -1.16 3.14
C GLU A 126 4.65 -0.55 1.89
N LYS A 127 4.95 -1.06 0.68
CA LYS A 127 4.45 -0.48 -0.59
C LYS A 127 2.93 -0.43 -0.66
N ASN A 128 2.25 -1.40 -0.06
CA ASN A 128 0.79 -1.42 -0.04
C ASN A 128 0.18 -0.23 0.72
N LYS A 129 0.92 0.36 1.68
CA LYS A 129 0.51 1.60 2.37
C LYS A 129 0.46 2.80 1.42
N LEU A 130 1.17 2.78 0.28
CA LEU A 130 1.07 3.85 -0.73
C LEU A 130 -0.33 4.00 -1.31
N ARG A 131 -1.11 2.91 -1.38
CA ARG A 131 -2.50 2.96 -1.84
C ARG A 131 -3.38 3.76 -0.88
N LEU A 132 -3.05 3.77 0.41
CA LEU A 132 -3.74 4.58 1.40
C LEU A 132 -3.31 6.02 1.35
N LEU A 133 -2.02 6.30 1.15
CA LEU A 133 -1.54 7.67 0.99
C LEU A 133 -2.34 8.41 -0.09
N LYS A 134 -2.74 7.71 -1.17
CA LYS A 134 -3.61 8.27 -2.22
C LYS A 134 -5.02 8.65 -1.76
N LYS A 135 -5.52 8.11 -0.65
CA LYS A 135 -6.82 8.45 -0.03
C LYS A 135 -6.72 9.66 0.90
N TYR A 136 -5.52 10.04 1.32
CA TYR A 136 -5.31 11.23 2.15
C TYR A 136 -5.40 12.49 1.30
N ASN A 137 -5.80 13.59 1.95
CA ASN A 137 -5.82 14.90 1.33
C ASN A 137 -4.39 15.35 1.04
N ALA A 138 -4.00 15.24 -0.23
CA ALA A 138 -2.75 15.76 -0.72
C ALA A 138 -2.84 17.28 -0.91
N ILE A 139 -1.73 17.97 -0.64
CA ILE A 139 -1.56 19.35 -1.09
C ILE A 139 -1.14 19.30 -2.55
N GLN A 140 -2.00 19.79 -3.43
CA GLN A 140 -1.76 19.78 -4.86
C GLN A 140 -0.85 20.95 -5.26
N ILE A 141 0.20 20.64 -6.00
CA ILE A 141 1.05 21.60 -6.70
C ILE A 141 0.68 21.49 -8.16
N ASP A 142 0.31 22.63 -8.74
CA ASP A 142 -0.25 22.70 -10.07
C ASP A 142 0.87 22.62 -11.11
N GLU A 143 0.51 22.11 -12.28
CA GLU A 143 1.39 22.15 -13.45
C GLU A 143 1.67 23.59 -13.89
N PHE A 144 2.80 23.78 -14.55
CA PHE A 144 3.18 25.09 -15.10
C PHE A 144 4.05 24.90 -16.34
N GLU A 145 4.11 25.94 -17.17
CA GLU A 145 4.87 25.94 -18.41
C GLU A 145 6.00 26.96 -18.36
N THR A 146 7.09 26.64 -19.03
CA THR A 146 8.19 27.57 -19.35
C THR A 146 8.40 27.56 -20.86
N ASP A 147 9.18 28.52 -21.37
CA ASP A 147 9.48 28.65 -22.81
C ASP A 147 10.03 27.36 -23.44
N ASN A 148 10.65 26.50 -22.64
CA ASN A 148 11.29 25.28 -23.11
C ASN A 148 10.46 24.00 -22.89
N ARG A 149 9.56 23.98 -21.89
CA ARG A 149 8.82 22.76 -21.50
C ARG A 149 7.68 22.99 -20.50
N THR A 150 6.78 22.02 -20.44
CA THR A 150 5.78 21.86 -19.39
C THR A 150 6.31 21.01 -18.23
N PHE A 151 5.97 21.40 -17.01
CA PHE A 151 6.25 20.68 -15.77
C PHE A 151 4.94 20.17 -15.16
N GLY A 152 4.85 18.87 -14.93
CA GLY A 152 3.63 18.25 -14.43
C GLY A 152 3.33 18.59 -12.97
N GLY A 153 2.05 18.53 -12.59
CA GLY A 153 1.64 18.72 -11.21
C GLY A 153 2.16 17.63 -10.28
N VAL A 154 2.35 17.95 -8.99
CA VAL A 154 2.79 17.01 -7.97
C VAL A 154 1.86 17.00 -6.75
N LYS A 155 1.80 15.87 -6.07
CA LYS A 155 1.03 15.69 -4.83
C LYS A 155 1.98 15.65 -3.64
N CYS A 156 1.77 16.55 -2.69
CA CYS A 156 2.57 16.64 -1.48
C CYS A 156 1.79 16.16 -0.26
N PHE A 157 2.49 15.47 0.63
CA PHE A 157 1.95 14.99 1.91
C PHE A 157 2.87 15.48 3.02
N ARG A 158 2.28 16.00 4.11
CA ARG A 158 3.06 16.37 5.29
C ARG A 158 3.66 15.11 5.91
N ALA A 159 4.95 15.15 6.20
CA ALA A 159 5.68 14.03 6.76
C ALA A 159 6.68 14.52 7.82
N THR A 160 7.08 13.59 8.69
CA THR A 160 8.16 13.76 9.66
C THR A 160 9.16 12.64 9.40
N ILE A 161 10.45 12.97 9.46
CA ILE A 161 11.54 12.01 9.33
C ILE A 161 12.04 11.74 10.76
N ASN A 162 12.11 10.47 11.13
CA ASN A 162 12.62 10.01 12.43
C ASN A 162 14.03 9.45 12.28
#